data_AF-M0PBK0-F1
#
_entry.id   AF-M0PBK0-F1
#
_cell.length_a   1.000
_cell.length_b   1.000
_cell.length_c   1.000
_cell.angle_alpha   90.00
_cell.angle_beta   90.00
_cell.angle_gamma   90.00
#
_symmetry.space_group_name_H-M   'P 1'
#
loop_
_entity.id
_entity.type
_entity.pdbx_description
1 polymer ?
#
loop_
_entity_poly.entity_id
_entity_poly.type
_entity_poly.pdbx_seq_one_letter_code
_entity_poly.pdbx_strand_id
1 'polypeptide(L)' 'MQMPIDDRILEALATSGLVLSPSVIAFNIDKSRSEVNRRLSELVDHGFVERVKRGYYEITEIGEQYLAGDIDPDDL' A
#
# COMPACT_ATOMS: atom_id res chain seq x y z
N MET A 1 -10.39 -6.90 -0.30
CA MET A 1 -9.76 -5.56 -0.22
C MET A 1 -10.11 -4.73 -1.45
N GLN A 2 -11.30 -4.13 -1.51
CA GLN A 2 -11.70 -3.32 -2.68
C GLN A 2 -12.08 -1.92 -2.22
N MET A 3 -11.08 -1.13 -1.84
CA MET A 3 -11.27 0.31 -1.73
C MET A 3 -10.35 1.02 -2.72
N PRO A 4 -10.86 1.99 -3.49
CA PRO A 4 -10.05 2.73 -4.47
C PRO A 4 -8.81 3.44 -3.90
N ILE A 5 -8.71 3.60 -2.57
CA ILE A 5 -7.54 4.17 -1.92
C ILE A 5 -6.41 3.16 -1.72
N ASP A 6 -6.72 1.88 -1.53
CA ASP A 6 -5.70 0.85 -1.30
C ASP A 6 -4.87 0.65 -2.55
N ASP A 7 -5.55 0.52 -3.70
CA ASP A 7 -4.90 0.39 -5.00
C ASP A 7 -3.97 1.58 -5.23
N ARG A 8 -4.41 2.81 -4.93
CA ARG A 8 -3.56 4.01 -5.06
C ARG A 8 -2.35 4.02 -4.10
N ILE A 9 -2.48 3.44 -2.90
CA ILE A 9 -1.35 3.31 -1.97
C ILE A 9 -0.35 2.29 -2.52
N LEU A 10 -0.83 1.14 -2.98
CA LEU A 10 0.00 0.08 -3.57
C LEU A 10 0.69 0.58 -4.84
N GLU A 11 -0.03 1.23 -5.74
CA GLU A 11 0.51 1.85 -6.97
C GLU A 11 1.61 2.87 -6.66
N ALA A 12 1.43 3.71 -5.63
CA ALA A 12 2.42 4.70 -5.24
C ALA A 12 3.72 4.06 -4.73
N LEU A 13 3.61 2.98 -3.95
CA LEU A 13 4.75 2.21 -3.47
C LEU A 13 5.45 1.50 -4.64
N ALA A 14 4.71 0.72 -5.44
CA ALA A 14 5.22 -0.07 -6.56
C ALA A 14 5.90 0.79 -7.63
N THR A 15 5.23 1.85 -8.09
CA THR A 15 5.76 2.71 -9.17
C THR A 15 7.00 3.47 -8.72
N SER A 16 7.12 3.78 -7.42
CA SER A 16 8.31 4.45 -6.90
C SER A 16 9.51 3.52 -6.78
N GLY A 17 9.29 2.24 -6.45
CA GLY A 17 10.35 1.31 -6.06
C GLY A 17 11.10 1.74 -4.78
N LEU A 18 10.50 2.62 -3.96
CA LEU A 18 11.12 3.20 -2.78
C LEU A 18 10.33 2.85 -1.51
N VAL A 19 11.03 2.93 -0.39
CA VAL A 19 10.42 2.96 0.93
C VAL A 19 9.81 4.35 1.18
N LEU A 20 8.49 4.42 1.36
CA LEU A 20 7.76 5.67 1.53
C LEU A 20 7.18 5.83 2.94
N SER A 21 7.00 7.09 3.36
CA SER A 21 6.26 7.41 4.58
C SER A 21 4.79 7.68 4.28
N PRO A 22 3.88 7.54 5.27
CA PRO A 22 2.46 7.85 5.08
C PRO A 22 2.21 9.28 4.58
N SER A 23 3.04 10.23 4.98
CA SER A 23 2.92 11.63 4.55
C SER A 23 3.25 11.81 3.06
N VAL A 24 4.28 11.11 2.57
CA VAL A 24 4.69 11.18 1.16
C VAL A 24 3.65 10.49 0.28
N ILE A 25 3.15 9.32 0.69
CA ILE A 25 2.08 8.61 -0.03
C ILE A 25 0.84 9.50 -0.11
N ALA A 26 0.37 10.01 1.04
CA ALA A 26 -0.82 10.85 1.14
C ALA A 26 -0.75 12.10 0.26
N PHE A 27 0.42 12.77 0.22
CA PHE A 27 0.64 13.92 -0.65
C PHE A 27 0.47 13.57 -2.14
N ASN A 28 1.06 12.45 -2.58
CA ASN A 28 1.03 12.06 -4.00
C ASN A 28 -0.31 11.50 -4.46
N ILE A 29 -1.12 10.95 -3.54
CA ILE A 29 -2.45 10.40 -3.88
C ILE A 29 -3.61 11.37 -3.54
N ASP A 30 -3.31 12.61 -3.16
CA ASP A 30 -4.30 13.63 -2.75
C ASP A 30 -5.27 13.12 -1.67
N LYS A 31 -4.69 12.59 -0.59
CA LYS A 31 -5.43 12.07 0.57
C LYS A 31 -4.88 12.59 1.87
N SER A 32 -5.64 12.41 2.95
CA SER A 32 -5.16 12.76 4.27
C SER A 32 -4.15 11.72 4.77
N ARG A 33 -3.11 12.17 5.47
CA ARG A 33 -2.15 11.28 6.14
C ARG A 33 -2.83 10.30 7.10
N SER A 34 -3.89 10.75 7.79
CA SER A 34 -4.62 9.91 8.76
C SER A 34 -5.30 8.73 8.07
N GLU A 35 -5.97 8.99 6.95
CA GLU A 35 -6.62 7.97 6.13
C GLU A 35 -5.61 6.97 5.57
N VAL A 36 -4.53 7.46 4.96
CA VAL A 36 -3.44 6.61 4.45
C VAL A 36 -2.82 5.76 5.55
N ASN A 37 -2.59 6.32 6.75
CA ASN A 37 -2.01 5.56 7.85
C ASN A 37 -2.95 4.45 8.35
N ARG A 38 -4.26 4.68 8.36
CA ARG A 38 -5.24 3.62 8.68
C ARG A 38 -5.19 2.50 7.63
N ARG A 39 -5.15 2.86 6.35
CA ARG A 39 -5.10 1.89 5.25
C ARG A 39 -3.80 1.10 5.21
N LEU A 40 -2.66 1.73 5.44
CA LEU A 40 -1.37 1.05 5.54
C LEU A 40 -1.35 0.01 6.66
N SER A 41 -2.02 0.26 7.80
CA SER A 41 -2.14 -0.76 8.84
C SER A 41 -2.90 -1.99 8.32
N GLU A 42 -4.04 -1.79 7.65
CA GLU A 42 -4.82 -2.90 7.10
C GLU A 42 -4.04 -3.66 6.01
N LEU A 43 -3.35 -2.95 5.11
CA LEU A 43 -2.52 -3.56 4.06
C LEU A 43 -1.33 -4.35 4.64
N VAL A 44 -0.77 -3.92 5.77
CA VAL A 44 0.25 -4.68 6.50
C VAL A 44 -0.34 -5.93 7.11
N ASP A 45 -1.51 -5.84 7.75
CA ASP A 45 -2.18 -6.99 8.35
C ASP A 45 -2.52 -8.07 7.32
N HIS A 46 -2.80 -7.66 6.07
CA HIS A 46 -3.06 -8.55 4.93
C HIS A 46 -1.81 -8.93 4.12
N GLY A 47 -0.62 -8.42 4.46
CA GLY A 47 0.64 -8.80 3.83
C GLY A 47 0.94 -8.17 2.46
N PHE A 48 0.19 -7.15 2.03
CA PHE A 48 0.41 -6.44 0.76
C PHE A 48 1.52 -5.38 0.83
N VAL A 49 1.79 -4.92 2.05
CA VAL A 49 2.79 -3.90 2.36
C VAL A 49 3.56 -4.35 3.59
N GLU A 50 4.87 -4.09 3.63
CA GLU A 50 5.68 -4.30 4.83
C GLU A 50 6.02 -2.96 5.49
N ARG A 51 6.01 -2.96 6.83
CA ARG A 51 6.51 -1.83 7.63
C ARG A 51 7.97 -2.07 8.05
N VAL A 52 8.91 -1.76 7.16
CA VAL A 52 10.35 -1.95 7.39
C VAL A 52 10.91 -1.16 8.59
N LYS A 53 10.27 -0.03 8.92
CA LYS A 53 10.57 0.75 10.13
C LYS A 53 9.35 1.57 10.53
N ARG A 54 9.30 2.03 11.79
CA ARG A 54 8.25 2.95 12.27
C ARG A 54 8.09 4.15 11.31
N GLY A 55 7.01 4.14 10.53
CA GLY A 55 6.65 5.22 9.60
C GLY A 55 7.24 5.08 8.19
N TYR A 56 7.78 3.92 7.84
CA TYR A 56 8.41 3.59 6.56
C TYR A 56 7.82 2.28 6.06
N TYR A 57 7.33 2.29 4.81
CA TYR A 57 6.56 1.22 4.21
C TYR A 57 7.08 0.93 2.80
N GLU A 58 7.03 -0.33 2.39
CA GLU A 58 7.32 -0.79 1.03
C GLU A 58 6.28 -1.83 0.59
N ILE A 59 6.06 -1.96 -0.71
CA ILE A 59 5.18 -3.00 -1.24
C ILE A 59 5.85 -4.37 -1.12
N THR A 60 5.09 -5.41 -0.82
CA THR A 60 5.58 -6.80 -0.82
C THR A 60 5.39 -7.43 -2.19
N GLU A 61 5.98 -8.60 -2.40
CA GLU A 61 5.76 -9.41 -3.61
C GLU A 61 4.26 -9.76 -3.80
N ILE A 62 3.53 -10.05 -2.73
CA ILE A 62 2.07 -10.29 -2.77
C ILE A 62 1.34 -9.05 -3.28
N GLY A 63 1.72 -7.87 -2.79
CA GLY A 63 1.15 -6.60 -3.23
C GLY A 63 1.40 -6.31 -4.71
N GLU A 64 2.60 -6.63 -5.21
CA GLU A 64 2.93 -6.50 -6.63
C GLU A 64 2.11 -7.46 -7.51
N GLN A 65 1.99 -8.73 -7.10
CA GLN A 65 1.20 -9.73 -7.83
C GLN A 65 -0.28 -9.36 -7.88
N TYR A 66 -0.84 -8.81 -6.78
CA TYR A 66 -2.19 -8.28 -6.76
C TYR A 66 -2.38 -7.13 -7.78
N LEU A 67 -1.45 -6.17 -7.83
CA LEU A 67 -1.51 -5.07 -8.82
C LEU A 67 -1.37 -5.56 -10.27
N ALA A 68 -0.61 -6.63 -10.49
CA ALA A 68 -0.48 -7.26 -11.80
C ALA A 68 -1.75 -8.01 -12.24
N GLY A 69 -2.69 -8.24 -11.32
CA GLY A 69 -3.87 -9.08 -11.53
C GLY A 69 -3.56 -10.58 -11.54
N ASP A 70 -2.39 -10.97 -11.01
CA ASP A 70 -1.93 -12.36 -10.93
C ASP A 70 -2.55 -13.12 -9.75
N ILE A 71 -3.16 -12.39 -8.79
CA ILE A 71 -3.89 -12.95 -7.65
C ILE A 71 -5.28 -12.34 -7.61
N ASP A 72 -6.31 -13.19 -7.52
CA ASP A 72 -7.66 -12.73 -7.21
C ASP A 72 -7.73 -12.37 -5.72
N PRO A 73 -8.11 -11.14 -5.34
CA PRO A 73 -8.28 -10.75 -3.94
C PRO A 73 -9.29 -11.60 -3.17
N ASP A 74 -10.14 -12.39 -3.84
CA ASP A 74 -11.05 -13.35 -3.19
C ASP A 74 -10.34 -14.66 -2.76
N ASP A 75 -9.09 -14.89 -3.19
CA ASP A 75 -8.29 -16.07 -2.84
C ASP A 75 -7.37 -15.86 -1.60
N LEU A 76 -7.40 -14.68 -0.97
CA LEU A 76 -6.56 -14.28 0.18
C LEU A 76 -7.33 -14.09 1.50
#